data_AF-A0A7R9WK43-F1
#
_entry.id   AF-A0A7R9WK43-F1
#
_cell.length_a   1.000
_cell.length_b   1.000
_cell.length_c   1.000
_cell.angle_alpha   90.00
_cell.angle_beta   90.00
_cell.angle_gamma   90.00
#
_symmetry.space_group_name_H-M   'P 1'
#
loop_
_entity.id
_entity.type
_entity.pdbx_description
1 polymer ?
#
loop_
_entity_poly.entity_id
_entity_poly.type
_entity_poly.pdbx_seq_one_letter_code
_entity_poly.pdbx_strand_id
1 'polypeptide(L)'
;MMKGGLSRRQSDVSRRSLQSVASTTVPSAGYEGRGAYREARAVKCVRVLVVILLIAAAAVVTSLTYHYVRQNERNDFEHSYTEAVNRLISVIRIRKDSMVAATRSFSEVFTTQYRDSHYNSTTYSDQGWPFVTMPNFEKQVRGLMEISKGRAFEFSPIIRENDRLAWEMYALDQAHVVNASQEQIAEGIYMKSEDNSVISATGNYPGARYQGLFSPVWQIEPTQTNSKAFLFDLRSQIDRRRAVDDMIQFKIPTLTSILQLVQDAGIRPSAILFSPVFRDLSRVEVVGSTLLVFNWDVVLEKILPNNIRGVVVVMSTNTGQSFTFEINGDDVSVLGEGDFHDTKYEKHEVTFHVSLGKEESFVDKANKAVV
;
A
#
# COMPACT_ATOMS: atom_id res chain seq x y z
N MET A 1 -8.91 -33.83 27.16
CA MET A 1 -10.17 -34.48 27.57
C MET A 1 -10.87 -35.01 26.34
N MET A 2 -11.19 -36.32 26.34
CA MET A 2 -12.13 -37.10 25.48
C MET A 2 -11.95 -37.02 23.93
N LYS A 3 -11.43 -38.05 23.22
CA LYS A 3 -12.05 -39.34 22.80
C LYS A 3 -13.49 -39.14 22.30
N GLY A 4 -13.96 -39.54 21.13
CA GLY A 4 -13.54 -40.47 20.07
C GLY A 4 -14.81 -40.78 19.25
N GLY A 5 -14.70 -41.48 18.10
CA GLY A 5 -15.91 -42.01 17.44
C GLY A 5 -15.81 -42.28 15.94
N LEU A 6 -15.07 -43.32 15.57
CA LEU A 6 -15.26 -44.03 14.30
C LEU A 6 -16.57 -44.84 14.38
N SER A 7 -17.52 -44.59 13.47
CA SER A 7 -18.71 -45.44 13.33
C SER A 7 -18.62 -46.34 12.08
N ARG A 8 -19.02 -47.58 12.32
CA ARG A 8 -18.75 -48.80 11.58
C ARG A 8 -19.76 -49.02 10.45
N ARG A 9 -19.22 -49.60 9.38
CA ARG A 9 -19.87 -50.44 8.37
C ARG A 9 -20.63 -51.60 9.05
N GLN A 10 -21.92 -51.77 8.74
CA GLN A 10 -22.60 -53.07 8.78
C GLN A 10 -23.98 -52.97 8.12
N SER A 11 -24.22 -53.75 7.07
CA SER A 11 -25.56 -54.21 6.71
C SER A 11 -25.49 -55.66 6.27
N ASP A 12 -26.13 -56.48 7.11
CA ASP A 12 -26.45 -57.91 6.98
C ASP A 12 -27.13 -58.22 5.64
N VAL A 13 -26.77 -59.27 4.90
CA VAL A 13 -26.94 -60.71 5.20
C VAL A 13 -28.32 -61.05 5.74
N SER A 14 -29.31 -61.13 4.84
CA SER A 14 -30.54 -61.89 5.09
C SER A 14 -30.63 -63.08 4.16
N ARG A 15 -30.29 -64.24 4.75
CA ARG A 15 -30.63 -65.59 4.28
C ARG A 15 -32.15 -65.73 4.19
N ARG A 16 -32.65 -66.17 3.04
CA ARG A 16 -33.89 -66.95 2.95
C ARG A 16 -33.61 -68.26 2.23
N SER A 17 -33.46 -69.30 3.04
CA SER A 17 -33.78 -70.67 2.67
C SER A 17 -35.28 -70.80 2.44
N LEU A 18 -35.70 -71.56 1.43
CA LEU A 18 -36.63 -72.69 1.62
C LEU A 18 -36.82 -73.46 0.30
N GLN A 19 -36.69 -74.78 0.46
CA GLN A 19 -37.42 -75.84 -0.21
C GLN A 19 -37.05 -76.22 -1.65
N SER A 20 -36.16 -77.21 -1.68
CA SER A 20 -36.16 -78.29 -2.65
C SER A 20 -37.42 -79.15 -2.51
N VAL A 21 -38.17 -79.39 -3.58
CA VAL A 21 -38.86 -80.66 -3.85
C VAL A 21 -38.84 -80.90 -5.35
N ALA A 22 -38.53 -82.15 -5.69
CA ALA A 22 -38.25 -82.72 -6.99
C ALA A 22 -39.36 -82.53 -8.04
N SER A 23 -38.94 -82.56 -9.31
CA SER A 23 -39.60 -83.34 -10.36
C SER A 23 -38.63 -83.55 -11.51
N THR A 24 -38.19 -84.79 -11.63
CA THR A 24 -37.32 -85.35 -12.66
C THR A 24 -38.05 -85.37 -14.01
N THR A 25 -37.55 -84.63 -14.98
CA THR A 25 -37.77 -84.94 -16.40
C THR A 25 -36.43 -84.83 -17.12
N VAL A 26 -35.99 -85.98 -17.61
CA VAL A 26 -34.86 -86.15 -18.53
C VAL A 26 -35.39 -85.83 -19.94
N PRO A 27 -34.76 -84.91 -20.69
CA PRO A 27 -34.77 -84.99 -22.15
C PRO A 27 -33.36 -85.18 -22.70
N SER A 28 -33.21 -86.34 -23.34
CA SER A 28 -32.46 -86.56 -24.58
C SER A 28 -31.19 -85.76 -24.80
N ALA A 29 -30.06 -86.44 -24.56
CA ALA A 29 -28.84 -86.23 -25.28
C ALA A 29 -29.10 -86.40 -26.80
N GLY A 30 -28.86 -85.35 -27.58
CA GLY A 30 -28.97 -85.40 -29.03
C GLY A 30 -28.55 -84.10 -29.71
N TYR A 31 -27.28 -84.02 -30.12
CA TYR A 31 -26.81 -83.22 -31.25
C TYR A 31 -27.04 -81.67 -31.27
N GLU A 32 -26.56 -80.90 -30.29
CA GLU A 32 -26.48 -79.41 -30.43
C GLU A 32 -25.15 -78.77 -29.93
N GLY A 33 -24.07 -79.55 -29.78
CA GLY A 33 -22.83 -79.10 -29.13
C GLY A 33 -21.90 -78.14 -29.91
N ARG A 34 -22.21 -77.73 -31.14
CA ARG A 34 -21.36 -76.81 -31.94
C ARG A 34 -21.94 -75.40 -32.13
N GLY A 35 -23.22 -75.18 -31.86
CA GLY A 35 -23.86 -73.84 -31.91
C GLY A 35 -23.57 -72.98 -30.68
N ALA A 36 -23.68 -73.57 -29.48
CA ALA A 36 -23.58 -72.86 -28.19
C ALA A 36 -22.22 -72.17 -27.95
N TYR A 37 -21.11 -72.70 -28.48
CA TYR A 37 -19.78 -72.07 -28.36
C TYR A 37 -19.63 -70.81 -29.22
N ARG A 38 -20.33 -70.71 -30.36
CA ARG A 38 -20.32 -69.50 -31.20
C ARG A 38 -21.14 -68.39 -30.55
N GLU A 39 -22.28 -68.74 -29.95
CA GLU A 39 -23.13 -67.81 -29.21
C GLU A 39 -22.43 -67.26 -27.97
N ALA A 40 -21.74 -68.11 -27.19
CA ALA A 40 -20.99 -67.67 -26.01
C ALA A 40 -19.87 -66.67 -26.34
N ARG A 41 -19.21 -66.80 -27.52
CA ARG A 41 -18.19 -65.84 -27.98
C ARG A 41 -18.81 -64.53 -28.45
N ALA A 42 -19.94 -64.58 -29.16
CA ALA A 42 -20.66 -63.38 -29.58
C ALA A 42 -21.10 -62.54 -28.37
N VAL A 43 -21.65 -63.19 -27.33
CA VAL A 43 -22.03 -62.51 -26.08
C VAL A 43 -20.82 -61.88 -25.39
N LYS A 44 -19.66 -62.56 -25.36
CA LYS A 44 -18.42 -61.99 -24.80
C LYS A 44 -17.93 -60.77 -25.60
N CYS A 45 -17.93 -60.83 -26.93
CA CYS A 45 -17.56 -59.68 -27.77
C CYS A 45 -18.48 -58.48 -27.54
N VAL A 46 -19.80 -58.70 -27.51
CA VAL A 46 -20.77 -57.62 -27.24
C VAL A 46 -20.54 -57.00 -25.86
N ARG A 47 -20.28 -57.82 -24.82
CA ARG A 47 -19.97 -57.30 -23.48
C ARG A 47 -18.71 -56.44 -23.46
N VAL A 48 -17.64 -56.87 -24.13
CA VAL A 48 -16.40 -56.09 -24.23
C VAL A 48 -16.65 -54.78 -24.99
N LEU A 49 -17.42 -54.82 -26.08
CA LEU A 49 -17.77 -53.63 -26.85
C LEU A 49 -18.57 -52.63 -25.99
N VAL A 50 -19.57 -53.09 -25.25
CA VAL A 50 -20.34 -52.24 -24.33
C VAL A 50 -19.43 -51.60 -23.28
N VAL A 51 -18.49 -52.34 -22.70
CA VAL A 51 -17.53 -51.79 -21.73
C VAL A 51 -16.64 -50.74 -22.37
N ILE A 52 -16.10 -50.98 -23.57
CA ILE A 52 -15.28 -50.00 -24.30
C ILE A 52 -16.10 -48.75 -24.61
N LEU A 53 -17.35 -48.90 -25.04
CA LEU A 53 -18.24 -47.79 -25.35
C LEU A 53 -18.56 -46.95 -24.11
N LEU A 54 -18.78 -47.59 -22.96
CA LEU A 54 -18.97 -46.90 -21.68
C LEU A 54 -17.71 -46.15 -21.23
N ILE A 55 -16.52 -46.74 -21.41
CA ILE A 55 -15.25 -46.08 -21.10
C ILE A 55 -15.03 -44.88 -22.03
N ALA A 56 -15.30 -45.03 -23.33
CA ALA A 56 -15.20 -43.94 -24.30
C ALA A 56 -16.18 -42.80 -23.97
N ALA A 57 -17.44 -43.13 -23.65
CA ALA A 57 -18.44 -42.15 -23.23
C ALA A 57 -18.01 -41.42 -21.94
N ALA A 58 -17.51 -42.15 -20.95
CA ALA A 58 -17.00 -41.55 -19.71
C ALA A 58 -15.82 -40.61 -19.98
N ALA A 59 -14.84 -41.03 -20.79
CA ALA A 59 -13.70 -40.21 -21.17
C ALA A 59 -14.12 -38.91 -21.88
N VAL A 60 -15.10 -39.00 -22.80
CA VAL A 60 -15.65 -37.82 -23.50
C VAL A 60 -16.32 -36.87 -22.52
N VAL A 61 -17.21 -37.37 -21.64
CA VAL A 61 -17.90 -36.53 -20.65
C VAL A 61 -16.90 -35.87 -19.70
N THR A 62 -15.95 -36.63 -19.15
CA THR A 62 -14.91 -36.07 -18.27
C THR A 62 -14.06 -35.02 -18.98
N SER A 63 -13.68 -35.25 -20.24
CA SER A 63 -12.93 -34.27 -21.02
C SER A 63 -13.73 -32.99 -21.27
N LEU A 64 -15.02 -33.11 -21.62
CA LEU A 64 -15.89 -31.95 -21.84
C LEU A 64 -16.12 -31.17 -20.54
N THR A 65 -16.41 -31.86 -19.43
CA THR A 65 -16.55 -31.22 -18.12
C THR A 65 -15.25 -30.52 -17.71
N TYR A 66 -14.10 -31.17 -17.89
CA TYR A 66 -12.80 -30.56 -17.60
C TYR A 66 -12.57 -29.28 -18.42
N HIS A 67 -12.84 -29.30 -19.73
CA HIS A 67 -12.69 -28.12 -20.57
C HIS A 67 -13.66 -27.00 -20.19
N TYR A 68 -14.92 -27.34 -19.92
CA TYR A 68 -15.93 -26.38 -19.50
C TYR A 68 -15.57 -25.73 -18.17
N VAL A 69 -15.23 -26.54 -17.15
CA VAL A 69 -14.83 -26.05 -15.82
C VAL A 69 -13.58 -25.20 -15.93
N ARG A 70 -12.55 -25.65 -16.65
CA ARG A 70 -11.30 -24.89 -16.82
C ARG A 70 -11.52 -23.56 -17.54
N GLN A 71 -12.41 -23.51 -18.53
CA GLN A 71 -12.74 -22.27 -19.22
C GLN A 71 -13.54 -21.33 -18.31
N ASN A 72 -14.48 -21.87 -17.55
CA ASN A 72 -15.28 -21.09 -16.60
C ASN A 72 -14.39 -20.52 -15.48
N GLU A 73 -13.56 -21.35 -14.85
CA GLU A 73 -12.60 -20.93 -13.82
C GLU A 73 -11.65 -19.85 -14.33
N ARG A 74 -11.20 -19.95 -15.59
CA ARG A 74 -10.35 -18.92 -16.20
C ARG A 74 -11.08 -17.60 -16.39
N ASN A 75 -12.31 -17.64 -16.90
CA ASN A 75 -13.12 -16.44 -17.09
C ASN A 75 -13.46 -15.78 -15.75
N ASP A 76 -13.82 -16.58 -14.75
CA ASP A 76 -14.13 -16.13 -13.40
C ASP A 76 -12.90 -15.49 -12.74
N PHE A 77 -11.72 -16.09 -12.93
CA PHE A 77 -10.44 -15.52 -12.49
C PHE A 77 -10.16 -14.18 -13.17
N GLU A 78 -10.24 -14.12 -14.50
CA GLU A 78 -9.96 -12.90 -15.28
C GLU A 78 -10.91 -11.76 -14.89
N HIS A 79 -12.20 -12.06 -14.70
CA HIS A 79 -13.19 -11.09 -14.23
C HIS A 79 -12.88 -10.61 -12.81
N SER A 80 -12.67 -11.54 -11.87
CA SER A 80 -12.40 -11.21 -10.46
C SER A 80 -11.11 -10.41 -10.29
N TYR A 81 -10.08 -10.76 -11.06
CA TYR A 81 -8.81 -10.04 -11.08
C TYR A 81 -8.99 -8.61 -11.62
N THR A 82 -9.70 -8.45 -12.74
CA THR A 82 -9.98 -7.13 -13.32
C THR A 82 -10.78 -6.24 -12.36
N GLU A 83 -11.78 -6.80 -11.68
CA GLU A 83 -12.54 -6.09 -10.66
C GLU A 83 -11.66 -5.67 -9.47
N ALA A 84 -10.80 -6.57 -9.00
CA ALA A 84 -9.83 -6.29 -7.93
C ALA A 84 -8.89 -5.13 -8.31
N VAL A 85 -8.31 -5.16 -9.52
CA VAL A 85 -7.41 -4.12 -10.02
C VAL A 85 -8.13 -2.78 -10.14
N ASN A 86 -9.33 -2.74 -10.72
CA ASN A 86 -10.10 -1.50 -10.84
C ASN A 86 -10.46 -0.91 -9.46
N ARG A 87 -10.79 -1.77 -8.50
CA ARG A 87 -11.02 -1.37 -7.10
C ARG A 87 -9.74 -0.83 -6.46
N LEU A 88 -8.60 -1.48 -6.69
CA LEU A 88 -7.29 -1.02 -6.21
C LEU A 88 -6.95 0.38 -6.75
N ILE A 89 -7.05 0.57 -8.06
CA ILE A 89 -6.78 1.84 -8.73
C ILE A 89 -7.70 2.95 -8.18
N SER A 90 -8.99 2.68 -8.08
CA SER A 90 -9.97 3.68 -7.59
C SER A 90 -9.71 4.08 -6.13
N VAL A 91 -9.45 3.12 -5.24
CA VAL A 91 -9.18 3.41 -3.83
C VAL A 91 -7.85 4.14 -3.66
N ILE A 92 -6.80 3.77 -4.40
CA ILE A 92 -5.52 4.49 -4.36
C ILE A 92 -5.69 5.95 -4.80
N ARG A 93 -6.46 6.21 -5.86
CA ARG A 93 -6.78 7.59 -6.30
C ARG A 93 -7.51 8.37 -5.21
N ILE A 94 -8.54 7.78 -4.59
CA ILE A 94 -9.31 8.42 -3.51
C ILE A 94 -8.42 8.71 -2.29
N ARG A 95 -7.57 7.77 -1.88
CA ARG A 95 -6.65 7.95 -0.73
C ARG A 95 -5.63 9.04 -1.01
N LYS A 96 -5.02 9.05 -2.19
CA LYS A 96 -4.13 10.13 -2.64
C LYS A 96 -4.82 11.49 -2.58
N ASP A 97 -6.01 11.60 -3.18
CA ASP A 97 -6.75 12.87 -3.19
C ASP A 97 -7.09 13.33 -1.76
N SER A 98 -7.42 12.40 -0.87
CA SER A 98 -7.67 12.68 0.55
C SER A 98 -6.41 13.20 1.26
N MET A 99 -5.23 12.60 1.02
CA MET A 99 -3.96 13.07 1.58
C MET A 99 -3.57 14.47 1.09
N VAL A 100 -3.70 14.71 -0.22
CA VAL A 100 -3.43 16.01 -0.83
C VAL A 100 -4.39 17.06 -0.32
N ALA A 101 -5.70 16.75 -0.25
CA ALA A 101 -6.70 17.66 0.28
C ALA A 101 -6.44 17.99 1.76
N ALA A 102 -6.10 16.99 2.58
CA ALA A 102 -5.81 17.17 4.00
C ALA A 102 -4.60 18.10 4.22
N THR A 103 -3.47 17.79 3.59
CA THR A 103 -2.24 18.60 3.73
C THR A 103 -2.40 20.00 3.19
N ARG A 104 -3.02 20.15 2.01
CA ARG A 104 -3.28 21.45 1.39
C ARG A 104 -4.23 22.29 2.23
N SER A 105 -5.33 21.72 2.72
CA SER A 105 -6.30 22.46 3.55
C SER A 105 -5.62 23.06 4.78
N PHE A 106 -4.75 22.27 5.43
CA PHE A 106 -4.01 22.77 6.60
C PHE A 106 -2.94 23.80 6.24
N SER A 107 -2.32 23.69 5.06
CA SER A 107 -1.43 24.73 4.56
C SER A 107 -2.17 26.07 4.35
N GLU A 108 -3.41 26.03 3.84
CA GLU A 108 -4.22 27.25 3.71
C GLU A 108 -4.58 27.83 5.08
N VAL A 109 -4.76 27.01 6.13
CA VAL A 109 -4.93 27.48 7.51
C VAL A 109 -3.71 28.28 7.96
N PHE A 110 -2.49 27.76 7.80
CA PHE A 110 -1.27 28.52 8.10
C PHE A 110 -1.17 29.81 7.27
N THR A 111 -1.38 29.70 5.96
CA THR A 111 -1.27 30.83 5.03
C THR A 111 -2.25 31.95 5.42
N THR A 112 -3.48 31.62 5.80
CA THR A 112 -4.51 32.60 6.17
C THR A 112 -4.28 33.18 7.55
N GLN A 113 -3.93 32.36 8.54
CA GLN A 113 -3.77 32.79 9.93
C GLN A 113 -2.55 33.68 10.15
N TYR A 114 -1.46 33.44 9.42
CA TYR A 114 -0.19 34.15 9.59
C TYR A 114 0.15 35.10 8.44
N ARG A 115 -0.82 35.46 7.59
CA ARG A 115 -0.63 36.37 6.45
C ARG A 115 -0.21 37.77 6.88
N ASP A 116 -0.91 38.33 7.86
CA ASP A 116 -0.88 39.77 8.18
C ASP A 116 0.11 40.09 9.31
N SER A 117 1.03 39.19 9.60
CA SER A 117 2.02 39.42 10.64
C SER A 117 3.00 40.53 10.23
N HIS A 118 3.04 41.59 11.03
CA HIS A 118 3.78 42.82 10.74
C HIS A 118 5.16 42.83 11.40
N TYR A 119 6.17 43.17 10.58
CA TYR A 119 7.60 43.26 10.92
C TYR A 119 8.00 44.18 12.09
N ASN A 120 7.08 44.97 12.67
CA ASN A 120 7.39 46.03 13.63
C ASN A 120 7.13 45.68 15.11
N SER A 121 7.07 44.40 15.48
CA SER A 121 6.86 44.02 16.87
C SER A 121 8.14 43.67 17.62
N THR A 122 8.06 43.83 18.95
CA THR A 122 9.16 43.63 19.90
C THR A 122 9.26 42.18 20.40
N THR A 123 8.25 41.35 20.17
CA THR A 123 8.25 39.92 20.46
C THR A 123 8.41 39.12 19.17
N TYR A 124 9.19 38.03 19.22
CA TYR A 124 9.43 37.17 18.04
C TYR A 124 8.12 36.65 17.41
N SER A 125 7.11 36.33 18.21
CA SER A 125 5.79 35.84 17.76
C SER A 125 5.07 36.76 16.78
N ASP A 126 5.38 38.04 16.84
CA ASP A 126 4.67 39.07 16.11
C ASP A 126 5.45 39.51 14.85
N GLN A 127 6.71 39.09 14.71
CA GLN A 127 7.58 39.38 13.57
C GLN A 127 7.21 38.61 12.30
N GLY A 128 6.39 37.57 12.43
CA GLY A 128 5.85 36.80 11.31
C GLY A 128 6.78 35.70 10.85
N TRP A 129 6.67 35.32 9.58
CA TRP A 129 7.48 34.25 9.02
C TRP A 129 8.98 34.55 9.16
N PRO A 130 9.81 33.61 9.69
CA PRO A 130 9.50 32.21 10.02
C PRO A 130 9.07 31.90 11.48
N PHE A 131 8.87 32.91 12.33
CA PHE A 131 8.59 32.83 13.77
C PHE A 131 7.12 32.51 14.09
N VAL A 132 6.61 31.40 13.56
CA VAL A 132 5.19 31.01 13.71
C VAL A 132 5.04 29.66 14.40
N THR A 133 4.06 29.57 15.32
CA THR A 133 3.68 28.35 16.03
C THR A 133 2.16 28.28 16.12
N MET A 134 1.59 27.19 15.58
CA MET A 134 0.16 26.93 15.60
C MET A 134 -0.28 26.45 17.00
N PRO A 135 -1.19 27.14 17.70
CA PRO A 135 -1.68 26.66 18.99
C PRO A 135 -2.55 25.42 18.83
N ASN A 136 -2.45 24.46 19.77
CA ASN A 136 -3.21 23.19 19.73
C ASN A 136 -3.04 22.41 18.40
N PHE A 137 -1.86 22.48 17.78
CA PHE A 137 -1.56 21.82 16.51
C PHE A 137 -2.03 20.35 16.49
N GLU A 138 -1.79 19.62 17.57
CA GLU A 138 -2.15 18.21 17.74
C GLU A 138 -3.65 17.95 17.57
N LYS A 139 -4.49 18.84 18.13
CA LYS A 139 -5.95 18.71 18.02
C LYS A 139 -6.43 19.07 16.63
N GLN A 140 -5.80 20.07 16.01
CA GLN A 140 -6.21 20.55 14.68
C GLN A 140 -5.92 19.52 13.58
N VAL A 141 -4.80 18.79 13.66
CA VAL A 141 -4.40 17.85 12.61
C VAL A 141 -4.92 16.43 12.81
N ARG A 142 -5.42 16.07 14.00
CA ARG A 142 -5.87 14.69 14.31
C ARG A 142 -6.91 14.16 13.33
N GLY A 143 -7.97 14.94 13.05
CA GLY A 143 -8.99 14.53 12.08
C GLY A 143 -8.43 14.40 10.66
N LEU A 144 -7.49 15.26 10.28
CA LEU A 144 -6.82 15.19 8.99
C LEU A 144 -5.97 13.92 8.85
N MET A 145 -5.29 13.51 9.91
CA MET A 145 -4.53 12.26 9.95
C MET A 145 -5.43 11.03 9.82
N GLU A 146 -6.57 11.01 10.51
CA GLU A 146 -7.52 9.89 10.45
C GLU A 146 -8.11 9.68 9.04
N ILE A 147 -8.42 10.78 8.36
CA ILE A 147 -8.96 10.77 6.98
C ILE A 147 -7.87 10.37 5.98
N SER A 148 -6.67 10.94 6.12
CA SER A 148 -5.56 10.70 5.21
C SER A 148 -4.79 9.41 5.46
N LYS A 149 -5.10 8.70 6.56
CA LYS A 149 -4.33 7.53 7.04
C LYS A 149 -2.84 7.85 7.23
N GLY A 150 -2.54 9.08 7.63
CA GLY A 150 -1.19 9.51 7.95
C GLY A 150 -0.66 8.87 9.23
N ARG A 151 0.63 8.55 9.23
CA ARG A 151 1.40 8.18 10.42
C ARG A 151 1.72 9.40 11.29
N ALA A 152 2.12 10.48 10.65
CA ALA A 152 2.45 11.74 11.31
C ALA A 152 2.03 12.91 10.43
N PHE A 153 1.63 14.01 11.07
CA PHE A 153 1.39 15.29 10.43
C PHE A 153 2.35 16.31 11.03
N GLU A 154 3.03 17.05 10.17
CA GLU A 154 4.14 17.92 10.54
C GLU A 154 3.98 19.33 9.96
N PHE A 155 4.62 20.30 10.60
CA PHE A 155 4.85 21.62 10.05
C PHE A 155 6.34 21.95 10.11
N SER A 156 6.84 22.48 9.00
CA SER A 156 8.24 22.85 8.83
C SER A 156 8.36 24.23 8.19
N PRO A 157 8.81 25.27 8.93
CA PRO A 157 9.04 26.58 8.34
C PRO A 157 10.30 26.57 7.47
N ILE A 158 10.33 27.45 6.47
CA ILE A 158 11.52 27.71 5.67
C ILE A 158 12.31 28.85 6.33
N ILE A 159 13.55 28.55 6.72
CA ILE A 159 14.41 29.49 7.44
C ILE A 159 15.65 29.77 6.61
N ARG A 160 16.05 31.03 6.51
CA ARG A 160 17.30 31.43 5.87
C ARG A 160 18.42 31.47 6.89
N GLU A 161 19.65 31.31 6.44
CA GLU A 161 20.85 31.34 7.28
C GLU A 161 20.92 32.56 8.20
N ASN A 162 20.56 33.74 7.69
CA ASN A 162 20.55 34.97 8.48
C ASN A 162 19.49 34.98 9.59
N ASP A 163 18.39 34.23 9.44
CA ASP A 163 17.28 34.17 10.40
C ASP A 163 17.44 33.00 11.38
N ARG A 164 18.38 32.09 11.14
CA ARG A 164 18.53 30.84 11.90
C ARG A 164 18.66 31.07 13.40
N LEU A 165 19.61 31.92 13.81
CA LEU A 165 19.89 32.14 15.23
C LEU A 165 18.67 32.75 15.94
N ALA A 166 18.02 33.72 15.30
CA ALA A 166 16.79 34.32 15.82
C ALA A 166 15.67 33.28 15.95
N TRP A 167 15.54 32.39 14.95
CA TRP A 167 14.51 31.37 14.96
C TRP A 167 14.77 30.27 15.99
N GLU A 168 16.02 29.86 16.21
CA GLU A 168 16.38 28.90 17.26
C GLU A 168 16.09 29.47 18.66
N MET A 169 16.33 30.77 18.89
CA MET A 169 15.92 31.44 20.13
C MET A 169 14.40 31.47 20.30
N TYR A 170 13.66 31.76 19.23
CA TYR A 170 12.20 31.68 19.22
C TYR A 170 11.71 30.26 19.54
N ALA A 171 12.29 29.24 18.91
CA ALA A 171 11.95 27.84 19.15
C ALA A 171 12.16 27.45 20.61
N LEU A 172 13.25 27.91 21.24
CA LEU A 172 13.54 27.65 22.65
C LEU A 172 12.49 28.28 23.58
N ASP A 173 12.06 29.52 23.29
CA ASP A 173 10.98 30.20 24.04
C ASP A 173 9.64 29.45 23.89
N GLN A 174 9.36 28.94 22.69
CA GLN A 174 8.11 28.24 22.36
C GLN A 174 8.12 26.73 22.65
N ALA A 175 9.19 26.18 23.22
CA ALA A 175 9.34 24.75 23.49
C ALA A 175 8.14 24.13 24.23
N HIS A 176 7.58 24.88 25.18
CA HIS A 176 6.44 24.48 25.99
C HIS A 176 5.14 24.35 25.18
N VAL A 177 4.97 25.11 24.10
CA VAL A 177 3.77 25.09 23.24
C VAL A 177 3.73 23.83 22.38
N VAL A 178 4.90 23.36 21.94
CA VAL A 178 5.04 22.19 21.07
C VAL A 178 5.27 20.88 21.83
N ASN A 179 5.20 20.90 23.17
CA ASN A 179 5.47 19.75 24.05
C ASN A 179 6.84 19.09 23.80
N ALA A 180 7.85 19.88 23.40
CA ALA A 180 9.21 19.41 23.23
C ALA A 180 10.04 19.73 24.47
N SER A 181 11.06 18.90 24.75
CA SER A 181 11.99 19.18 25.83
C SER A 181 12.91 20.35 25.46
N GLN A 182 13.23 21.21 26.43
CA GLN A 182 14.17 22.32 26.20
C GLN A 182 15.57 21.82 25.81
N GLU A 183 16.02 20.70 26.39
CA GLU A 183 17.30 20.07 26.04
C GLU A 183 17.36 19.72 24.56
N GLN A 184 16.28 19.11 24.03
CA GLN A 184 16.21 18.75 22.62
C GLN A 184 16.21 19.98 21.69
N ILE A 185 15.59 21.08 22.12
CA ILE A 185 15.55 22.32 21.31
C ILE A 185 16.86 23.10 21.41
N ALA A 186 17.55 23.03 22.54
CA ALA A 186 18.80 23.77 22.79
C ALA A 186 19.95 23.36 21.85
N GLU A 187 19.88 22.16 21.24
CA GLU A 187 20.85 21.71 20.23
C GLU A 187 20.68 22.42 18.87
N GLY A 188 19.57 23.14 18.68
CA GLY A 188 19.28 23.88 17.45
C GLY A 188 18.91 22.97 16.27
N ILE A 189 18.91 23.55 15.06
CA ILE A 189 18.60 22.80 13.83
C ILE A 189 19.74 21.81 13.55
N TYR A 190 19.41 20.52 13.47
CA TYR A 190 20.39 19.47 13.29
C TYR A 190 20.16 18.62 12.05
N MET A 191 21.20 17.87 11.67
CA MET A 191 21.16 16.83 10.67
C MET A 191 21.85 15.57 11.22
N LYS A 192 21.72 14.48 10.47
CA LYS A 192 22.49 13.26 10.72
C LYS A 192 23.62 13.16 9.70
N SER A 193 24.82 12.92 10.19
CA SER A 193 25.98 12.53 9.38
C SER A 193 25.87 11.08 8.88
N GLU A 194 26.83 10.66 8.06
CA GLU A 194 26.91 9.29 7.54
C GLU A 194 27.05 8.23 8.63
N ASP A 195 27.73 8.54 9.74
CA ASP A 195 27.85 7.68 10.92
C ASP A 195 26.64 7.74 11.86
N ASN A 196 25.55 8.42 11.43
CA ASN A 196 24.32 8.61 12.19
C ASN A 196 24.51 9.42 13.49
N SER A 197 25.63 10.12 13.65
CA SER A 197 25.79 11.12 14.71
C SER A 197 24.97 12.37 14.43
N VAL A 198 24.53 13.05 15.50
CA VAL A 198 23.78 14.30 15.42
C VAL A 198 24.77 15.44 15.33
N ILE A 199 24.66 16.24 14.28
CA ILE A 199 25.50 17.43 14.07
C ILE A 199 24.61 18.62 13.69
N SER A 200 25.07 19.83 13.97
CA SER A 200 24.38 21.05 13.53
C SER A 200 24.22 21.04 12.01
N ALA A 201 23.00 21.31 11.53
CA ALA A 201 22.74 21.44 10.10
C ALA A 201 23.55 22.61 9.52
N THR A 202 23.98 22.49 8.27
CA THR A 202 24.74 23.56 7.59
C THR A 202 23.85 24.43 6.71
N GLY A 203 22.69 23.93 6.28
CA GLY A 203 21.83 24.55 5.26
C GLY A 203 22.45 24.55 3.85
N ASN A 204 23.71 24.09 3.74
CA ASN A 204 24.51 24.07 2.54
C ASN A 204 24.81 22.61 2.17
N TYR A 205 24.05 22.08 1.22
CA TYR A 205 24.12 20.68 0.82
C TYR A 205 24.60 20.53 -0.64
N PRO A 206 25.46 19.55 -0.93
CA PRO A 206 25.88 19.26 -2.30
C PRO A 206 24.68 19.02 -3.24
N GLY A 207 24.67 19.74 -4.36
CA GLY A 207 23.61 19.67 -5.37
C GLY A 207 22.26 20.28 -4.96
N ALA A 208 22.17 20.97 -3.81
CA ALA A 208 20.95 21.68 -3.42
C ALA A 208 20.68 22.88 -4.33
N ARG A 209 19.40 23.09 -4.68
CA ARG A 209 18.97 24.24 -5.49
C ARG A 209 19.04 25.55 -4.70
N TYR A 210 18.80 25.47 -3.40
CA TYR A 210 18.82 26.61 -2.47
C TYR A 210 19.86 26.40 -1.37
N GLN A 211 20.96 27.13 -1.41
CA GLN A 211 21.98 27.12 -0.36
C GLN A 211 21.55 28.06 0.80
N GLY A 212 22.04 27.81 2.01
CA GLY A 212 21.74 28.61 3.21
C GLY A 212 20.26 28.56 3.63
N LEU A 213 19.55 27.48 3.30
CA LEU A 213 18.12 27.33 3.60
C LEU A 213 17.89 26.09 4.46
N PHE A 214 17.05 26.21 5.48
CA PHE A 214 16.73 25.15 6.42
C PHE A 214 15.22 24.87 6.38
N SER A 215 14.85 23.61 6.62
CA SER A 215 13.47 23.17 6.79
C SER A 215 13.38 22.23 8.00
N PRO A 216 13.54 22.73 9.24
CA PRO A 216 13.40 21.91 10.43
C PRO A 216 11.96 21.47 10.65
N VAL A 217 11.74 20.27 11.20
CA VAL A 217 10.41 19.91 11.71
C VAL A 217 10.16 20.68 13.00
N TRP A 218 9.14 21.54 13.01
CA TRP A 218 8.84 22.40 14.16
C TRP A 218 7.67 21.89 14.98
N GLN A 219 6.58 21.48 14.34
CA GLN A 219 5.41 20.91 15.03
C GLN A 219 5.10 19.54 14.44
N ILE A 220 4.72 18.59 15.28
CA ILE A 220 4.49 17.20 14.88
C ILE A 220 3.45 16.51 15.76
N GLU A 221 2.54 15.77 15.13
CA GLU A 221 1.57 14.89 15.78
C GLU A 221 1.62 13.50 15.12
N PRO A 222 1.66 12.39 15.89
CA PRO A 222 1.83 12.32 17.34
C PRO A 222 3.27 12.62 17.79
N THR A 223 3.42 13.40 18.86
CA THR A 223 4.73 13.77 19.39
C THR A 223 5.48 12.58 20.02
N GLN A 224 4.78 11.65 20.68
CA GLN A 224 5.41 10.60 21.50
C GLN A 224 6.25 9.62 20.67
N THR A 225 5.77 9.26 19.47
CA THR A 225 6.48 8.34 18.58
C THR A 225 7.43 9.07 17.64
N ASN A 226 7.33 10.39 17.53
CA ASN A 226 8.10 11.19 16.58
C ASN A 226 8.93 12.32 17.21
N SER A 227 9.15 12.30 18.53
CA SER A 227 9.87 13.36 19.22
C SER A 227 11.25 13.60 18.60
N LYS A 228 11.98 12.55 18.22
CA LYS A 228 13.28 12.62 17.54
C LYS A 228 13.28 13.29 16.15
N ALA A 229 12.15 13.81 15.68
CA ALA A 229 12.08 14.58 14.45
C ALA A 229 12.18 16.09 14.70
N PHE A 230 11.85 16.61 15.90
CA PHE A 230 11.92 18.05 16.15
C PHE A 230 13.30 18.60 15.78
N LEU A 231 13.32 19.73 15.09
CA LEU A 231 14.51 20.42 14.60
C LEU A 231 15.39 19.66 13.61
N PHE A 232 15.00 18.44 13.21
CA PHE A 232 15.67 17.74 12.13
C PHE A 232 15.46 18.51 10.82
N ASP A 233 16.54 18.98 10.19
CA ASP A 233 16.47 19.63 8.89
C ASP A 233 16.14 18.61 7.80
N LEU A 234 14.92 18.68 7.29
CA LEU A 234 14.44 17.80 6.22
C LEU A 234 15.30 17.93 4.96
N ARG A 235 15.95 19.07 4.72
CA ARG A 235 16.81 19.27 3.54
C ARG A 235 18.17 18.59 3.66
N SER A 236 18.53 18.06 4.83
CA SER A 236 19.80 17.34 5.00
C SER A 236 19.84 16.02 4.22
N GLN A 237 18.69 15.38 4.01
CA GLN A 237 18.58 14.13 3.24
C GLN A 237 18.21 14.40 1.79
N ILE A 238 18.85 13.72 0.83
CA ILE A 238 18.73 14.03 -0.60
C ILE A 238 17.29 13.90 -1.13
N ASP A 239 16.57 12.85 -0.75
CA ASP A 239 15.20 12.60 -1.25
C ASP A 239 14.18 13.60 -0.70
N ARG A 240 14.32 13.93 0.59
CA ARG A 240 13.51 14.97 1.24
C ARG A 240 13.85 16.35 0.68
N ARG A 241 15.14 16.65 0.49
CA ARG A 241 15.63 17.91 -0.10
C ARG A 241 15.06 18.12 -1.50
N ARG A 242 15.08 17.10 -2.36
CA ARG A 242 14.49 17.17 -3.70
C ARG A 242 13.00 17.53 -3.63
N ALA A 243 12.24 16.84 -2.78
CA ALA A 243 10.81 17.13 -2.62
C ALA A 243 10.56 18.56 -2.11
N VAL A 244 11.31 19.03 -1.10
CA VAL A 244 11.23 20.41 -0.58
C VAL A 244 11.60 21.43 -1.64
N ASP A 245 12.74 21.24 -2.32
CA ASP A 245 13.22 22.18 -3.34
C ASP A 245 12.26 22.26 -4.54
N ASP A 246 11.63 21.15 -4.91
CA ASP A 246 10.60 21.11 -5.96
C ASP A 246 9.29 21.75 -5.50
N MET A 247 8.89 21.56 -4.24
CA MET A 247 7.73 22.26 -3.67
C MET A 247 7.93 23.76 -3.69
N ILE A 248 9.12 24.24 -3.30
CA ILE A 248 9.47 25.67 -3.35
C ILE A 248 9.46 26.19 -4.79
N GLN A 249 10.07 25.45 -5.72
CA GLN A 249 10.16 25.88 -7.12
C GLN A 249 8.80 25.91 -7.81
N PHE A 250 8.03 24.82 -7.71
CA PHE A 250 6.81 24.63 -8.49
C PHE A 250 5.55 25.07 -7.74
N LYS A 251 5.64 25.35 -6.44
CA LYS A 251 4.52 25.87 -5.61
C LYS A 251 3.31 24.95 -5.61
N ILE A 252 3.56 23.65 -5.69
CA ILE A 252 2.56 22.59 -5.65
C ILE A 252 2.97 21.53 -4.63
N PRO A 253 2.05 20.68 -4.17
CA PRO A 253 2.41 19.55 -3.33
C PRO A 253 3.40 18.60 -4.03
N THR A 254 4.36 18.09 -3.29
CA THR A 254 5.38 17.16 -3.80
C THR A 254 5.52 15.94 -2.89
N LEU A 255 5.93 14.82 -3.48
CA LEU A 255 6.21 13.58 -2.76
C LEU A 255 7.71 13.31 -2.78
N THR A 256 8.23 12.74 -1.70
CA THR A 256 9.54 12.09 -1.72
C THR A 256 9.54 10.85 -2.60
N SER A 257 10.73 10.36 -2.92
CA SER A 257 10.91 8.96 -3.28
C SER A 257 10.56 8.05 -2.09
N ILE A 258 10.64 6.73 -2.28
CA ILE A 258 10.33 5.79 -1.20
C ILE A 258 11.44 5.84 -0.15
N LEU A 259 11.03 6.08 1.10
CA LEU A 259 11.91 6.21 2.25
C LEU A 259 11.75 5.03 3.20
N GLN A 260 12.84 4.72 3.90
CA GLN A 260 12.80 3.97 5.15
C GLN A 260 12.90 4.96 6.31
N LEU A 261 11.89 4.98 7.19
CA LEU A 261 11.93 5.86 8.36
C LEU A 261 12.80 5.26 9.46
N VAL A 262 13.56 6.12 10.15
CA VAL A 262 14.51 5.72 11.21
C VAL A 262 13.84 4.99 12.37
N GLN A 263 12.53 5.20 12.54
CA GLN A 263 11.75 4.59 13.62
C GLN A 263 11.28 3.17 13.31
N ASP A 264 11.41 2.73 12.05
CA ASP A 264 10.87 1.44 11.62
C ASP A 264 11.91 0.34 11.85
N ALA A 265 11.53 -0.67 12.63
CA ALA A 265 12.40 -1.80 13.01
C ALA A 265 12.71 -2.76 11.85
N GLY A 266 12.00 -2.64 10.73
CA GLY A 266 12.18 -3.44 9.53
C GLY A 266 11.75 -2.67 8.28
N ILE A 267 11.92 -3.28 7.10
CA ILE A 267 11.60 -2.66 5.82
C ILE A 267 10.13 -2.28 5.81
N ARG A 268 9.87 -0.98 5.73
CA ARG A 268 8.52 -0.43 5.71
C ARG A 268 8.49 0.79 4.80
N PRO A 269 8.19 0.61 3.51
CA PRO A 269 8.18 1.69 2.54
C PRO A 269 7.28 2.84 3.00
N SER A 270 7.87 4.03 3.08
CA SER A 270 7.18 5.27 3.46
C SER A 270 7.36 6.34 2.39
N ALA A 271 6.55 7.37 2.47
CA ALA A 271 6.78 8.62 1.75
C ALA A 271 6.32 9.80 2.59
N ILE A 272 6.82 10.99 2.22
CA ILE A 272 6.41 12.26 2.82
C ILE A 272 5.79 13.11 1.73
N LEU A 273 4.54 13.52 1.95
CA LEU A 273 3.83 14.48 1.11
C LEU A 273 4.01 15.88 1.70
N PHE A 274 4.64 16.76 0.95
CA PHE A 274 4.82 18.17 1.29
C PHE A 274 3.75 19.01 0.62
N SER A 275 3.12 19.93 1.35
CA SER A 275 2.24 20.96 0.80
C SER A 275 2.81 22.36 1.12
N PRO A 276 2.95 23.25 0.13
CA PRO A 276 3.57 24.56 0.32
C PRO A 276 2.67 25.45 1.16
N VAL A 277 3.23 26.07 2.19
CA VAL A 277 2.62 27.18 2.92
C VAL A 277 3.12 28.48 2.32
N PHE A 278 2.19 29.38 1.98
CA PHE A 278 2.52 30.63 1.34
C PHE A 278 2.55 31.77 2.35
N ARG A 279 3.37 32.79 2.08
CA ARG A 279 3.37 34.03 2.88
C ARG A 279 1.98 34.66 2.93
N ASP A 280 1.31 34.63 1.78
CA ASP A 280 -0.01 35.22 1.60
C ASP A 280 -0.80 34.50 0.49
N LEU A 281 -2.03 34.98 0.25
CA LEU A 281 -2.95 34.41 -0.74
C LEU A 281 -2.54 34.67 -2.21
N SER A 282 -1.53 35.50 -2.48
CA SER A 282 -0.96 35.65 -3.83
C SER A 282 -0.17 34.42 -4.27
N ARG A 283 0.24 33.57 -3.32
CA ARG A 283 1.00 32.33 -3.55
C ARG A 283 2.31 32.55 -4.30
N VAL A 284 2.93 33.72 -4.10
CA VAL A 284 4.20 34.07 -4.73
C VAL A 284 5.39 33.47 -4.00
N GLU A 285 5.38 33.47 -2.67
CA GLU A 285 6.51 33.01 -1.84
C GLU A 285 6.07 31.86 -0.92
N VAL A 286 6.82 30.76 -0.97
CA VAL A 286 6.68 29.64 -0.05
C VAL A 286 7.53 29.93 1.19
N VAL A 287 6.91 29.90 2.37
CA VAL A 287 7.51 30.26 3.67
C VAL A 287 7.56 29.08 4.65
N GLY A 288 6.99 27.95 4.27
CA GLY A 288 6.97 26.73 5.06
C GLY A 288 6.31 25.60 4.30
N SER A 289 6.13 24.49 4.99
CA SER A 289 5.40 23.33 4.49
C SER A 289 4.60 22.67 5.59
N THR A 290 3.41 22.19 5.23
CA THR A 290 2.72 21.15 5.99
C THR A 290 3.08 19.81 5.37
N LEU A 291 3.26 18.79 6.19
CA LEU A 291 3.70 17.49 5.72
C LEU A 291 2.85 16.37 6.28
N LEU A 292 2.66 15.33 5.47
CA LEU A 292 2.06 14.09 5.88
C LEU A 292 3.05 12.94 5.63
N VAL A 293 3.42 12.27 6.70
CA VAL A 293 4.21 11.04 6.65
C VAL A 293 3.25 9.86 6.62
N PHE A 294 3.44 8.93 5.69
CA PHE A 294 2.61 7.73 5.61
C PHE A 294 3.41 6.51 5.17
N ASN A 295 2.86 5.32 5.44
CA ASN A 295 3.43 4.04 5.03
C ASN A 295 2.55 3.42 3.94
N TRP A 296 3.18 2.89 2.89
CA TRP A 296 2.46 2.36 1.72
C TRP A 296 1.62 1.12 2.02
N ASP A 297 2.04 0.29 2.99
CA ASP A 297 1.23 -0.82 3.51
C ASP A 297 -0.14 -0.35 4.01
N VAL A 298 -0.17 0.73 4.80
CA VAL A 298 -1.41 1.36 5.30
C VAL A 298 -2.22 1.99 4.16
N VAL A 299 -1.54 2.53 3.13
CA VAL A 299 -2.25 3.04 1.94
C VAL A 299 -2.87 1.91 1.12
N LEU A 300 -2.36 0.69 1.20
CA LEU A 300 -2.84 -0.47 0.47
C LEU A 300 -3.78 -1.38 1.29
N GLU A 301 -3.85 -1.21 2.62
CA GLU A 301 -4.68 -2.06 3.50
C GLU A 301 -6.17 -1.88 3.25
N LYS A 302 -6.98 -2.91 3.51
CA LYS A 302 -8.46 -2.85 3.47
C LYS A 302 -9.02 -2.34 2.13
N ILE A 303 -8.32 -2.62 1.04
CA ILE A 303 -8.75 -2.27 -0.31
C ILE A 303 -9.59 -3.41 -0.89
N LEU A 304 -9.09 -4.64 -0.80
CA LEU A 304 -9.69 -5.81 -1.42
C LEU A 304 -10.55 -6.58 -0.42
N PRO A 305 -11.66 -7.20 -0.86
CA PRO A 305 -12.46 -8.04 0.01
C PRO A 305 -11.70 -9.33 0.39
N ASN A 306 -12.00 -9.89 1.57
CA ASN A 306 -11.27 -11.02 2.17
C ASN A 306 -11.24 -12.34 1.36
N ASN A 307 -12.08 -12.45 0.32
CA ASN A 307 -12.08 -13.57 -0.62
C ASN A 307 -11.09 -13.40 -1.77
N ILE A 308 -10.50 -12.22 -1.97
CA ILE A 308 -9.48 -11.96 -2.98
C ILE A 308 -8.11 -11.96 -2.30
N ARG A 309 -7.20 -12.81 -2.78
CA ARG A 309 -5.89 -13.07 -2.18
C ARG A 309 -4.82 -13.21 -3.25
N GLY A 310 -3.57 -12.96 -2.87
CA GLY A 310 -2.40 -13.09 -3.74
C GLY A 310 -2.33 -12.03 -4.83
N VAL A 311 -2.91 -10.84 -4.61
CA VAL A 311 -2.73 -9.72 -5.54
C VAL A 311 -1.38 -9.07 -5.23
N VAL A 312 -0.48 -9.12 -6.21
CA VAL A 312 0.85 -8.51 -6.10
C VAL A 312 0.81 -7.11 -6.70
N VAL A 313 1.30 -6.12 -5.96
CA VAL A 313 1.39 -4.73 -6.39
C VAL A 313 2.86 -4.32 -6.40
N VAL A 314 3.35 -3.87 -7.55
CA VAL A 314 4.74 -3.44 -7.74
C VAL A 314 4.75 -1.93 -7.89
N MET A 315 5.10 -1.23 -6.82
CA MET A 315 5.21 0.22 -6.85
C MET A 315 6.60 0.61 -7.31
N SER A 316 6.70 1.41 -8.37
CA SER A 316 7.95 1.99 -8.85
C SER A 316 7.88 3.51 -8.93
N THR A 317 9.04 4.14 -8.75
CA THR A 317 9.17 5.60 -8.78
C THR A 317 9.96 6.02 -10.01
N ASN A 318 9.80 7.28 -10.44
CA ASN A 318 10.65 7.88 -11.46
C ASN A 318 12.14 7.96 -11.08
N THR A 319 12.50 7.68 -9.82
CA THR A 319 13.89 7.59 -9.37
C THR A 319 14.50 6.19 -9.56
N GLY A 320 13.72 5.23 -10.08
CA GLY A 320 14.16 3.86 -10.34
C GLY A 320 14.00 2.90 -9.16
N GLN A 321 13.58 3.39 -7.99
CA GLN A 321 13.23 2.52 -6.86
C GLN A 321 11.93 1.76 -7.16
N SER A 322 11.86 0.50 -6.76
CA SER A 322 10.63 -0.28 -6.75
C SER A 322 10.47 -1.10 -5.47
N PHE A 323 9.23 -1.32 -5.05
CA PHE A 323 8.87 -2.16 -3.91
C PHE A 323 7.65 -2.99 -4.24
N THR A 324 7.68 -4.25 -3.81
CA THR A 324 6.57 -5.17 -4.02
C THR A 324 5.79 -5.42 -2.74
N PHE A 325 4.47 -5.41 -2.87
CA PHE A 325 3.50 -5.70 -1.83
C PHE A 325 2.62 -6.87 -2.26
N GLU A 326 2.28 -7.75 -1.33
CA GLU A 326 1.26 -8.77 -1.52
C GLU A 326 0.03 -8.39 -0.69
N ILE A 327 -1.12 -8.29 -1.37
CA ILE A 327 -2.42 -7.95 -0.78
C ILE A 327 -3.26 -9.22 -0.67
N ASN A 328 -3.66 -9.53 0.56
CA ASN A 328 -4.44 -10.70 0.93
C ASN A 328 -5.73 -10.26 1.65
N GLY A 329 -6.70 -9.78 0.87
CA GLY A 329 -7.92 -9.19 1.38
C GLY A 329 -7.64 -7.86 2.07
N ASP A 330 -7.91 -7.81 3.37
CA ASP A 330 -7.66 -6.61 4.19
C ASP A 330 -6.18 -6.45 4.58
N ASP A 331 -5.39 -7.51 4.50
CA ASP A 331 -3.99 -7.55 4.94
C ASP A 331 -3.01 -7.24 3.80
N VAL A 332 -1.94 -6.50 4.12
CA VAL A 332 -0.85 -6.18 3.20
C VAL A 332 0.47 -6.61 3.81
N SER A 333 1.29 -7.29 3.01
CA SER A 333 2.66 -7.65 3.38
C SER A 333 3.66 -7.09 2.39
N VAL A 334 4.79 -6.58 2.90
CA VAL A 334 5.89 -6.09 2.08
C VAL A 334 6.76 -7.29 1.70
N LEU A 335 6.91 -7.56 0.40
CA LEU A 335 7.79 -8.64 -0.08
C LEU A 335 9.25 -8.18 -0.14
N GLY A 336 9.49 -6.90 -0.45
CA GLY A 336 10.82 -6.30 -0.45
C GLY A 336 11.02 -5.22 -1.51
N GLU A 337 12.25 -4.75 -1.64
CA GLU A 337 12.70 -3.86 -2.72
C GLU A 337 12.91 -4.66 -4.01
N GLY A 338 12.41 -4.15 -5.13
CA GLY A 338 12.41 -4.81 -6.43
C GLY A 338 11.02 -5.28 -6.85
N ASP A 339 10.99 -5.96 -7.99
CA ASP A 339 9.81 -6.59 -8.55
C ASP A 339 9.82 -8.09 -8.22
N PHE A 340 8.85 -8.53 -7.41
CA PHE A 340 8.66 -9.92 -7.00
C PHE A 340 7.38 -10.54 -7.58
N HIS A 341 6.80 -9.98 -8.65
CA HIS A 341 5.63 -10.57 -9.27
C HIS A 341 5.97 -11.92 -9.93
N ASP A 342 4.98 -12.81 -10.02
CA ASP A 342 5.15 -14.11 -10.67
C ASP A 342 4.97 -13.96 -12.19
N THR A 343 6.07 -14.11 -12.93
CA THR A 343 6.12 -14.01 -14.40
C THR A 343 5.10 -14.89 -15.14
N LYS A 344 4.55 -15.93 -14.52
CA LYS A 344 3.46 -16.72 -15.14
C LYS A 344 2.18 -15.91 -15.34
N TYR A 345 2.03 -14.80 -14.61
CA TYR A 345 0.90 -13.88 -14.67
C TYR A 345 1.20 -12.57 -15.40
N GLU A 346 2.35 -12.43 -16.07
CA GLU A 346 2.74 -11.24 -16.86
C GLU A 346 1.62 -10.72 -17.77
N LYS A 347 0.90 -11.63 -18.44
CA LYS A 347 -0.22 -11.30 -19.34
C LYS A 347 -1.40 -10.60 -18.65
N HIS A 348 -1.44 -10.58 -17.33
CA HIS A 348 -2.45 -9.93 -16.50
C HIS A 348 -1.89 -8.67 -15.81
N GLU A 349 -0.67 -8.25 -16.11
CA GLU A 349 -0.13 -7.01 -15.57
C GLU A 349 -1.03 -5.83 -15.98
N VAL A 350 -1.30 -4.95 -15.01
CA VAL A 350 -1.98 -3.68 -15.25
C VAL A 350 -1.17 -2.59 -14.58
N THR A 351 -0.54 -1.75 -15.39
CA THR A 351 0.21 -0.59 -14.92
C THR A 351 -0.69 0.63 -14.89
N PHE A 352 -0.62 1.44 -13.83
CA PHE A 352 -1.24 2.76 -13.83
C PHE A 352 -0.35 3.81 -13.17
N HIS A 353 -0.50 5.06 -13.63
CA HIS A 353 0.29 6.16 -13.12
C HIS A 353 -0.48 6.95 -12.07
N VAL A 354 0.21 7.28 -10.98
CA VAL A 354 -0.30 8.11 -9.91
C VAL A 354 0.51 9.41 -9.88
N SER A 355 -0.18 10.54 -10.05
CA SER A 355 0.40 11.87 -9.96
C SER A 355 -0.35 12.74 -8.94
N LEU A 356 0.37 13.64 -8.27
CA LEU A 356 -0.20 14.53 -7.25
C LEU A 356 -0.97 15.72 -7.85
N GLY A 357 -0.79 16.03 -9.14
CA GLY A 357 -1.43 17.14 -9.84
C GLY A 357 -2.59 16.72 -10.76
N LYS A 358 -3.37 17.69 -11.27
CA LYS A 358 -4.32 17.44 -12.35
C LYS A 358 -3.53 17.14 -13.64
N GLU A 359 -3.87 16.04 -14.32
CA GLU A 359 -3.18 15.50 -15.52
C GLU A 359 -3.08 16.45 -16.72
N GLU A 360 -3.70 17.64 -16.70
CA GLU A 360 -3.92 18.44 -17.92
C GLU A 360 -2.95 19.60 -18.21
N SER A 361 -1.82 19.78 -17.51
CA SER A 361 -0.89 20.85 -17.92
C SER A 361 0.62 20.65 -17.68
N PHE A 362 1.06 19.52 -17.13
CA PHE A 362 2.48 19.29 -16.90
C PHE A 362 2.90 17.87 -17.29
N VAL A 363 2.73 17.56 -18.58
CA VAL A 363 3.43 16.44 -19.23
C VAL A 363 4.90 16.85 -19.37
N ASP A 364 5.72 16.54 -18.36
CA ASP A 364 7.04 15.90 -18.52
C ASP A 364 8.01 16.01 -17.33
N LYS A 365 7.73 16.77 -16.25
CA LYS A 365 8.80 17.11 -15.29
C LYS A 365 8.55 16.95 -13.79
N ALA A 366 7.41 16.43 -13.34
CA ALA A 366 7.19 16.20 -11.91
C ALA A 366 6.77 14.75 -11.59
N ASN A 367 7.50 14.17 -10.64
CA ASN A 367 7.39 12.83 -10.03
C ASN A 367 6.15 12.02 -10.39
N LYS A 368 6.34 11.08 -11.33
CA LYS A 368 5.42 9.97 -11.59
C LYS A 368 5.76 8.84 -10.62
N ALA A 369 4.78 8.41 -9.82
CA ALA A 369 4.79 7.07 -9.28
C ALA A 369 4.07 6.17 -10.29
N VAL A 370 4.70 5.07 -10.66
CA VAL A 370 4.11 4.01 -11.47
C VAL A 370 3.71 2.92 -10.47
N VAL A 371 2.43 2.59 -10.39
CA VAL A 371 1.93 1.54 -9.50
C VAL A 371 1.38 0.39 -10.32
#